data_AF-A0A8J3JA01-F1
#
_entry.id   AF-A0A8J3JA01-F1
#
_cell.length_a   1.000
_cell.length_b   1.000
_cell.length_c   1.000
_cell.angle_alpha   90.00
_cell.angle_beta   90.00
_cell.angle_gamma   90.00
#
_symmetry.space_group_name_H-M   'P 1'
#
loop_
_entity.id
_entity.type
_entity.pdbx_description
1 polymer ?
#
loop_
_entity_poly.entity_id
_entity_poly.type
_entity_poly.pdbx_seq_one_letter_code
_entity_poly.pdbx_strand_id
1 'polypeptide(L)'
;MGSVTSAPTADTWSAVAGDVYEAAALLDLALGPAAIRGFHDAVVRAGERHDVFVVDRVPRLAYRRDRDGPVLDHLRRDPGAVAAIRDLSRIDRDRRLPDGFLLGVDEPEYVEPVTRLAYVDRTGRWRDEYVRDIADAAEAAGVAWAHRGPPVRVSAICPPAADHVEVACWLASDIWFPWTFPYEGDGAAYRDNRALARLNGGRFNDFLTDVRAACAAAGGRFEAYVSAGTDADGFIDLDAERPAP
;
A
#
# COMPACT_ATOMS: atom_id res chain seq x y z
N MET A 1 -2.63 34.11 -12.55
CA MET A 1 -1.91 34.00 -11.27
C MET A 1 -2.93 33.75 -10.17
N GLY A 2 -3.25 32.47 -9.91
CA GLY A 2 -4.10 32.08 -8.78
C GLY A 2 -3.23 31.42 -7.72
N SER A 3 -2.48 32.22 -6.97
CA SER A 3 -1.69 31.76 -5.82
C SER A 3 -2.57 31.85 -4.57
N VAL A 4 -3.35 30.81 -4.33
CA VAL A 4 -3.75 30.46 -2.97
C VAL A 4 -3.39 29.00 -2.77
N THR A 5 -2.10 28.72 -2.60
CA THR A 5 -1.69 27.50 -1.92
C THR A 5 -1.95 27.74 -0.44
N SER A 6 -3.19 27.50 0.00
CA SER A 6 -3.45 27.38 1.43
C SER A 6 -2.47 26.34 1.97
N ALA A 7 -1.73 26.70 3.02
CA ALA A 7 -0.87 25.73 3.68
C ALA A 7 -1.73 24.51 4.06
N PRO A 8 -1.23 23.28 3.88
CA PRO A 8 -1.98 22.10 4.27
C PRO A 8 -2.32 22.19 5.75
N THR A 9 -3.58 21.91 6.05
CA THR A 9 -4.11 21.84 7.41
C THR A 9 -4.45 20.39 7.71
N ALA A 10 -4.70 20.09 8.98
CA ALA A 10 -5.23 18.81 9.41
C ALA A 10 -6.48 18.35 8.63
N ASP A 11 -7.27 19.30 8.12
CA ASP A 11 -8.53 19.03 7.41
C ASP A 11 -8.36 18.75 5.90
N THR A 12 -7.13 18.75 5.35
CA THR A 12 -6.94 18.58 3.89
C THR A 12 -7.12 17.15 3.40
N TRP A 13 -7.27 16.18 4.30
CA TRP A 13 -7.51 14.78 3.97
C TRP A 13 -8.67 14.23 4.80
N SER A 14 -9.19 13.07 4.42
CA SER A 14 -10.40 12.52 5.02
C SER A 14 -10.32 11.03 5.29
N ALA A 15 -11.11 10.60 6.27
CA ALA A 15 -11.37 9.20 6.50
C ALA A 15 -12.36 8.65 5.50
N VAL A 16 -11.94 7.60 4.82
CA VAL A 16 -12.69 6.86 3.81
C VAL A 16 -12.96 5.49 4.38
N ALA A 17 -14.19 5.02 4.27
CA ALA A 17 -14.64 3.78 4.91
C ALA A 17 -14.12 2.49 4.22
N GLY A 18 -12.97 2.57 3.54
CA GLY A 18 -12.37 1.49 2.78
C GLY A 18 -11.13 1.96 2.04
N ASP A 19 -10.52 1.05 1.29
CA ASP A 19 -9.40 1.34 0.42
C ASP A 19 -9.86 2.27 -0.73
N VAL A 20 -9.12 3.35 -0.97
CA VAL A 20 -9.46 4.34 -2.02
C VAL A 20 -8.81 4.07 -3.36
N TYR A 21 -7.89 3.11 -3.39
CA TYR A 21 -7.12 2.76 -4.56
C TYR A 21 -6.72 1.30 -4.51
N GLU A 22 -6.69 0.69 -5.68
CA GLU A 22 -6.22 -0.67 -5.89
C GLU A 22 -5.44 -0.74 -7.20
N ALA A 23 -4.23 -1.31 -7.13
CA ALA A 23 -3.48 -1.77 -8.29
C ALA A 23 -3.02 -3.20 -8.10
N ALA A 24 -3.20 -4.02 -9.13
CA ALA A 24 -2.98 -5.46 -9.12
C ALA A 24 -1.97 -5.87 -10.19
N ALA A 25 -0.96 -6.63 -9.78
CA ALA A 25 -0.08 -7.37 -10.67
C ALA A 25 -0.56 -8.83 -10.76
N LEU A 26 -0.98 -9.26 -11.94
CA LEU A 26 -1.48 -10.59 -12.22
C LEU A 26 -0.37 -11.45 -12.83
N LEU A 27 -0.03 -12.56 -12.16
CA LEU A 27 1.01 -13.51 -12.55
C LEU A 27 0.41 -14.89 -12.78
N ASP A 28 0.54 -15.45 -13.98
CA ASP A 28 0.13 -16.82 -14.27
C ASP A 28 0.91 -17.81 -13.37
N LEU A 29 0.20 -18.76 -12.73
CA LEU A 29 0.80 -19.81 -11.91
C LEU A 29 1.75 -20.71 -12.73
N ALA A 30 1.55 -20.81 -14.05
CA ALA A 30 2.43 -21.53 -14.96
C ALA A 30 3.85 -20.93 -15.07
N LEU A 31 4.05 -19.66 -14.68
CA LEU A 31 5.38 -19.04 -14.58
C LEU A 31 6.29 -19.74 -13.57
N GLY A 32 5.67 -20.46 -12.63
CA GLY A 32 6.32 -21.31 -11.67
C GLY A 32 6.94 -20.55 -10.48
N PRO A 33 7.39 -21.29 -9.45
CA PRO A 33 7.74 -20.72 -8.15
C PRO A 33 8.94 -19.75 -8.16
N ALA A 34 9.84 -19.84 -9.13
CA ALA A 34 11.02 -18.98 -9.20
C ALA A 34 10.68 -17.56 -9.70
N ALA A 35 9.87 -17.46 -10.77
CA ALA A 35 9.41 -16.18 -11.32
C ALA A 35 8.55 -15.42 -10.30
N ILE A 36 7.60 -16.12 -9.69
CA ILE A 36 6.71 -15.57 -8.65
C ILE A 36 7.52 -15.02 -7.46
N ARG A 37 8.56 -15.74 -7.00
CA ARG A 37 9.46 -15.24 -5.93
C ARG A 37 10.31 -14.06 -6.36
N GLY A 38 10.84 -14.07 -7.58
CA GLY A 38 11.64 -12.96 -8.11
C GLY A 38 10.83 -11.67 -8.22
N PHE A 39 9.57 -11.79 -8.67
CA PHE A 39 8.63 -10.67 -8.68
C PHE A 39 8.39 -10.13 -7.26
N HIS A 40 8.11 -11.02 -6.30
CA HIS A 40 7.87 -10.60 -4.92
C HIS A 40 9.06 -9.86 -4.30
N ASP A 41 10.29 -10.33 -4.51
CA ASP A 41 11.52 -9.62 -4.08
C ASP A 41 11.59 -8.22 -4.70
N ALA A 42 11.24 -8.09 -5.98
CA ALA A 42 11.23 -6.80 -6.67
C ALA A 42 10.22 -5.81 -6.06
N VAL A 43 9.02 -6.28 -5.70
CA VAL A 43 7.98 -5.46 -5.04
C VAL A 43 8.48 -4.96 -3.68
N VAL A 44 9.00 -5.84 -2.83
CA VAL A 44 9.51 -5.48 -1.49
C VAL A 44 10.65 -4.45 -1.60
N ARG A 45 11.63 -4.70 -2.48
CA ARG A 45 12.74 -3.77 -2.70
C ARG A 45 12.32 -2.44 -3.30
N ALA A 46 11.29 -2.41 -4.14
CA ALA A 46 10.75 -1.17 -4.68
C ALA A 46 10.08 -0.34 -3.57
N GLY A 47 9.31 -0.99 -2.68
CA GLY A 47 8.68 -0.33 -1.54
C GLY A 47 9.69 0.38 -0.64
N GLU A 48 10.79 -0.30 -0.33
CA GLU A 48 11.88 0.25 0.47
C GLU A 48 12.66 1.34 -0.25
N ARG A 49 13.02 1.11 -1.53
CA ARG A 49 13.79 2.07 -2.33
C ARG A 49 13.11 3.42 -2.42
N HIS A 50 11.78 3.42 -2.54
CA HIS A 50 10.98 4.62 -2.71
C HIS A 50 10.38 5.15 -1.42
N ASP A 51 10.78 4.61 -0.26
CA ASP A 51 10.19 4.97 1.04
C ASP A 51 8.65 4.89 1.06
N VAL A 52 8.07 3.96 0.30
CA VAL A 52 6.63 3.70 0.36
C VAL A 52 6.34 2.86 1.58
N PHE A 53 7.07 1.76 1.77
CA PHE A 53 6.99 0.97 2.98
C PHE A 53 8.32 0.29 3.32
N VAL A 54 8.49 -0.03 4.59
CA VAL A 54 9.49 -0.97 5.06
C VAL A 54 8.77 -2.11 5.77
N VAL A 55 9.30 -3.33 5.63
CA VAL A 55 8.81 -4.50 6.35
C VAL A 55 9.21 -4.37 7.83
N ASP A 56 8.30 -3.89 8.67
CA ASP A 56 8.56 -3.73 10.11
C ASP A 56 8.42 -5.07 10.84
N ARG A 57 7.38 -5.84 10.52
CA ARG A 57 7.15 -7.16 11.12
C ARG A 57 6.62 -8.14 10.10
N VAL A 58 6.93 -9.40 10.34
CA VAL A 58 6.22 -10.54 9.73
C VAL A 58 5.50 -11.21 10.89
N PRO A 59 4.16 -11.13 10.97
CA PRO A 59 3.39 -11.93 11.91
C PRO A 59 3.82 -13.39 11.73
N ARG A 60 3.98 -14.13 12.84
CA ARG A 60 4.30 -15.57 12.75
C ARG A 60 3.13 -16.31 12.10
N LEU A 61 3.16 -16.37 10.78
CA LEU A 61 2.30 -17.15 9.93
C LEU A 61 3.23 -17.91 8.98
N ALA A 62 3.37 -19.20 9.24
CA ALA A 62 4.10 -20.19 8.42
C ALA A 62 5.59 -19.93 8.11
N TYR A 63 6.22 -18.94 8.73
CA TYR A 63 7.61 -18.56 8.46
C TYR A 63 8.65 -19.67 8.78
N ARG A 64 9.23 -20.32 7.76
CA ARG A 64 10.35 -21.27 7.81
C ARG A 64 11.65 -20.57 7.38
N ARG A 65 12.53 -20.37 8.34
CA ARG A 65 13.83 -19.65 8.26
C ARG A 65 14.77 -20.12 7.14
N ASP A 66 14.60 -21.32 6.64
CA ASP A 66 15.40 -21.98 5.62
C ASP A 66 14.70 -22.04 4.25
N ARG A 67 13.45 -21.57 4.15
CA ARG A 67 12.60 -21.72 2.97
C ARG A 67 11.93 -20.44 2.48
N ASP A 68 11.67 -19.50 3.36
CA ASP A 68 10.64 -18.46 3.11
C ASP A 68 11.18 -17.16 2.48
N GLY A 69 12.19 -17.31 1.61
CA GLY A 69 12.51 -16.32 0.57
C GLY A 69 13.01 -14.94 1.05
N PRO A 70 12.86 -13.90 0.21
CA PRO A 70 13.54 -12.59 0.32
C PRO A 70 13.12 -11.76 1.54
N VAL A 71 11.92 -11.98 2.07
CA VAL A 71 11.41 -11.26 3.27
C VAL A 71 12.32 -11.52 4.48
N LEU A 72 12.88 -12.72 4.59
CA LEU A 72 13.85 -13.04 5.65
C LEU A 72 15.17 -12.31 5.49
N ASP A 73 15.69 -12.28 4.26
CA ASP A 73 16.95 -11.62 3.99
C ASP A 73 16.82 -10.12 4.29
N HIS A 74 15.62 -9.57 4.11
CA HIS A 74 15.27 -8.23 4.57
C HIS A 74 15.22 -8.15 6.12
N LEU A 75 14.42 -8.97 6.79
CA LEU A 75 14.33 -8.98 8.27
C LEU A 75 15.65 -9.27 8.99
N ARG A 76 16.57 -10.05 8.39
CA ARG A 76 17.88 -10.33 8.97
C ARG A 76 18.80 -9.12 8.98
N ARG A 77 18.57 -8.14 8.10
CA ARG A 77 19.31 -6.88 8.10
C ARG A 77 18.88 -5.98 9.28
N ASP A 78 17.72 -6.24 9.88
CA ASP A 78 17.23 -5.54 11.07
C ASP A 78 16.77 -6.51 12.20
N PRO A 79 17.68 -6.91 13.10
CA PRO A 79 17.41 -7.87 14.17
C PRO A 79 16.29 -7.45 15.15
N GLY A 80 15.91 -6.17 15.21
CA GLY A 80 14.86 -5.65 16.09
C GLY A 80 13.43 -6.00 15.64
N ALA A 81 13.25 -6.38 14.38
CA ALA A 81 11.96 -6.68 13.75
C ALA A 81 11.33 -8.03 14.19
N VAL A 82 12.07 -8.90 14.88
CA VAL A 82 11.65 -10.29 15.19
C VAL A 82 11.11 -10.40 16.62
N ALA A 83 9.95 -9.79 16.91
CA ALA A 83 9.39 -9.79 18.26
C ALA A 83 7.88 -10.12 18.33
N ALA A 84 7.42 -11.25 17.78
CA ALA A 84 6.26 -11.97 18.29
C ALA A 84 6.04 -13.27 17.53
N ILE A 85 5.79 -14.34 18.27
CA ILE A 85 5.96 -15.70 17.79
C ILE A 85 4.77 -16.54 18.32
N ARG A 86 3.86 -17.04 17.46
CA ARG A 86 2.74 -17.93 17.84
C ARG A 86 2.54 -19.12 16.86
N ASP A 87 1.86 -20.18 17.32
CA ASP A 87 1.73 -21.55 16.74
C ASP A 87 0.47 -21.75 15.86
N LEU A 88 0.51 -22.67 14.87
CA LEU A 88 -0.26 -22.57 13.59
C LEU A 88 -0.74 -23.89 12.94
N SER A 89 -1.59 -24.66 13.61
CA SER A 89 -2.19 -25.88 13.01
C SER A 89 -3.36 -25.65 12.03
N ARG A 90 -3.61 -24.42 11.52
CA ARG A 90 -4.92 -24.06 10.92
C ARG A 90 -4.97 -23.37 9.55
N ILE A 91 -3.86 -23.06 8.87
CA ILE A 91 -3.94 -22.44 7.53
C ILE A 91 -3.94 -23.51 6.45
N ASP A 92 -5.02 -23.58 5.67
CA ASP A 92 -5.11 -24.41 4.48
C ASP A 92 -4.23 -23.80 3.39
N ARG A 93 -3.05 -24.39 3.18
CA ARG A 93 -2.05 -23.86 2.25
C ARG A 93 -2.41 -24.32 0.85
N ASP A 94 -2.78 -23.38 -0.02
CA ASP A 94 -2.80 -23.66 -1.45
C ASP A 94 -1.38 -24.02 -1.91
N ARG A 95 -1.17 -25.30 -2.22
CA ARG A 95 0.15 -25.87 -2.57
C ARG A 95 0.70 -25.34 -3.90
N ARG A 96 -0.07 -24.54 -4.64
CA ARG A 96 0.32 -23.98 -5.94
C ARG A 96 1.34 -22.84 -5.82
N LEU A 97 1.42 -22.17 -4.66
CA LEU A 97 2.35 -21.06 -4.46
C LEU A 97 3.71 -21.48 -3.89
N PRO A 98 4.80 -20.73 -4.18
CA PRO A 98 6.08 -20.93 -3.52
C PRO A 98 5.97 -20.75 -1.99
N ASP A 99 6.72 -21.56 -1.25
CA ASP A 99 6.99 -21.31 0.17
C ASP A 99 7.52 -19.87 0.37
N GLY A 100 7.04 -19.17 1.41
CA GLY A 100 7.42 -17.79 1.75
C GLY A 100 6.77 -16.68 0.93
N PHE A 101 5.83 -17.01 0.05
CA PHE A 101 5.06 -16.02 -0.69
C PHE A 101 3.95 -15.43 0.19
N LEU A 102 3.77 -14.11 0.18
CA LEU A 102 2.68 -13.45 0.92
C LEU A 102 1.35 -13.96 0.36
N LEU A 103 0.44 -14.50 1.17
CA LEU A 103 -0.86 -14.97 0.69
C LEU A 103 -1.99 -14.48 1.59
N GLY A 104 -2.59 -13.33 1.31
CA GLY A 104 -3.79 -12.83 1.96
C GLY A 104 -5.07 -13.45 1.39
N VAL A 105 -5.46 -14.64 1.85
CA VAL A 105 -6.84 -15.12 1.65
C VAL A 105 -7.54 -14.98 3.00
N ASP A 106 -8.31 -13.90 3.14
CA ASP A 106 -9.35 -13.65 4.15
C ASP A 106 -9.02 -13.05 5.54
N GLU A 107 -7.79 -12.86 6.00
CA GLU A 107 -7.48 -12.13 7.28
C GLU A 107 -6.07 -11.47 7.29
N PRO A 108 -5.78 -10.48 8.17
CA PRO A 108 -4.91 -9.35 7.84
C PRO A 108 -3.43 -9.72 7.66
N GLU A 109 -2.90 -9.31 6.51
CA GLU A 109 -1.53 -8.85 6.26
C GLU A 109 -0.38 -9.71 6.83
N TYR A 110 0.19 -10.54 5.95
CA TYR A 110 1.32 -11.44 6.23
C TYR A 110 2.65 -10.70 6.48
N VAL A 111 2.66 -9.39 6.24
CA VAL A 111 3.69 -8.43 6.59
C VAL A 111 2.93 -7.25 7.18
N GLU A 112 3.37 -6.72 8.32
CA GLU A 112 2.92 -5.41 8.80
C GLU A 112 3.88 -4.37 8.20
N PRO A 113 3.58 -3.75 7.05
CA PRO A 113 4.40 -2.67 6.54
C PRO A 113 4.26 -1.46 7.45
N VAL A 114 5.37 -0.74 7.66
CA VAL A 114 5.30 0.65 8.09
C VAL A 114 5.46 1.52 6.86
N THR A 115 4.54 2.46 6.67
CA THR A 115 4.56 3.36 5.53
C THR A 115 5.15 4.69 5.97
N ARG A 116 6.16 5.21 5.27
CA ARG A 116 6.57 6.60 5.51
C ARG A 116 5.43 7.50 5.07
N LEU A 117 5.01 8.44 5.90
CA LEU A 117 3.94 9.40 5.61
C LEU A 117 4.38 10.81 5.96
N ALA A 118 4.09 11.74 5.05
CA ALA A 118 4.24 13.17 5.28
C ALA A 118 2.85 13.81 5.43
N TYR A 119 2.57 14.43 6.56
CA TYR A 119 1.26 15.02 6.88
C TYR A 119 1.38 16.20 7.85
N VAL A 120 0.26 16.92 8.05
CA VAL A 120 0.16 18.01 9.03
C VAL A 120 -0.71 17.55 10.19
N ASP A 121 -0.17 17.62 11.41
CA ASP A 121 -0.91 17.25 12.61
C ASP A 121 -1.92 18.35 13.03
N ARG A 122 -2.78 18.05 14.02
CA ARG A 122 -3.80 19.00 14.52
C ARG A 122 -3.24 20.32 15.07
N THR A 123 -1.94 20.40 15.34
CA THR A 123 -1.27 21.64 15.80
C THR A 123 -0.74 22.48 14.64
N GLY A 124 -0.91 22.03 13.40
CA GLY A 124 -0.34 22.65 12.21
C GLY A 124 1.13 22.29 11.99
N ARG A 125 1.67 21.30 12.72
CA ARG A 125 3.07 20.89 12.59
C ARG A 125 3.21 19.82 11.52
N TRP A 126 4.22 19.98 10.67
CA TRP A 126 4.65 18.97 9.72
C TRP A 126 5.22 17.73 10.41
N ARG A 127 4.77 16.56 9.95
CA ARG A 127 5.23 15.23 10.30
C ARG A 127 5.75 14.55 9.03
N ASP A 128 6.84 13.81 9.18
CA ASP A 128 7.44 12.94 8.18
C ASP A 128 8.03 11.75 8.94
N GLU A 129 7.28 10.66 9.01
CA GLU A 129 7.60 9.52 9.88
C GLU A 129 7.03 8.21 9.33
N TYR A 130 7.53 7.09 9.84
CA TYR A 130 6.99 5.77 9.52
C TYR A 130 5.77 5.48 10.39
N VAL A 131 4.64 5.23 9.73
CA VAL A 131 3.33 5.00 10.33
C VAL A 131 2.94 3.54 10.11
N ARG A 132 2.66 2.82 11.20
CA ARG A 132 2.17 1.42 11.15
C ARG A 132 0.67 1.36 10.96
N ASP A 133 -0.06 2.26 11.61
CA ASP A 133 -1.52 2.30 11.59
C ASP A 133 -1.98 3.69 11.13
N ILE A 134 -2.68 3.75 10.01
CA ILE A 134 -3.18 5.01 9.45
C ILE A 134 -4.07 5.74 10.45
N ALA A 135 -4.78 5.01 11.32
CA ALA A 135 -5.62 5.59 12.34
C ALA A 135 -4.83 6.43 13.36
N ASP A 136 -3.56 6.09 13.63
CA ASP A 136 -2.71 6.86 14.55
C ASP A 136 -2.29 8.20 13.90
N ALA A 137 -1.95 8.18 12.61
CA ALA A 137 -1.68 9.40 11.85
C ALA A 137 -2.94 10.27 11.70
N ALA A 138 -4.10 9.64 11.47
CA ALA A 138 -5.39 10.31 11.42
C ALA A 138 -5.74 10.97 12.76
N GLU A 139 -5.59 10.26 13.88
CA GLU A 139 -5.81 10.80 15.22
C GLU A 139 -4.87 11.97 15.52
N ALA A 140 -3.59 11.85 15.16
CA ALA A 140 -2.62 12.94 15.28
C ALA A 140 -3.01 14.17 14.44
N ALA A 141 -3.58 13.95 13.25
CA ALA A 141 -4.18 14.99 12.42
C ALA A 141 -5.55 15.48 12.92
N GLY A 142 -6.17 14.83 13.91
CA GLY A 142 -7.52 15.19 14.37
C GLY A 142 -8.63 14.74 13.42
N VAL A 143 -8.35 13.79 12.53
CA VAL A 143 -9.32 13.17 11.61
C VAL A 143 -9.92 11.93 12.30
N ALA A 144 -11.25 11.87 12.39
CA ALA A 144 -11.94 10.70 12.94
C ALA A 144 -11.79 9.52 11.98
N TRP A 145 -11.22 8.40 12.46
CA TRP A 145 -10.85 7.28 11.60
C TRP A 145 -11.30 5.94 12.20
N ALA A 146 -12.05 5.17 11.42
CA ALA A 146 -12.63 3.90 11.88
C ALA A 146 -11.79 2.67 11.48
N HIS A 147 -11.03 2.74 10.38
CA HIS A 147 -10.28 1.59 9.85
C HIS A 147 -8.88 1.50 10.46
N ARG A 148 -8.51 0.34 10.98
CA ARG A 148 -7.19 0.08 11.53
C ARG A 148 -6.36 -0.71 10.52
N GLY A 149 -5.10 -0.32 10.33
CA GLY A 149 -4.21 -0.99 9.36
C GLY A 149 -3.20 -0.03 8.74
N PRO A 150 -2.24 -0.52 7.96
CA PRO A 150 -1.19 0.31 7.40
C PRO A 150 -1.71 1.23 6.30
N PRO A 151 -1.08 2.40 6.11
CA PRO A 151 -1.46 3.33 5.05
C PRO A 151 -1.38 2.76 3.63
N VAL A 152 -0.40 1.89 3.39
CA VAL A 152 -0.23 1.11 2.15
C VAL A 152 -0.27 -0.36 2.51
N ARG A 153 -1.17 -1.10 1.87
CA ARG A 153 -1.32 -2.55 2.04
C ARG A 153 -0.81 -3.21 0.78
N VAL A 154 0.03 -4.24 0.92
CA VAL A 154 0.45 -5.09 -0.19
C VAL A 154 0.15 -6.53 0.19
N SER A 155 -0.69 -7.19 -0.59
CA SER A 155 -1.03 -8.59 -0.34
C SER A 155 -1.11 -9.36 -1.64
N ALA A 156 -0.84 -10.65 -1.59
CA ALA A 156 -1.12 -11.51 -2.71
C ALA A 156 -2.36 -12.34 -2.46
N ILE A 157 -3.21 -12.42 -3.47
CA ILE A 157 -4.45 -13.17 -3.47
C ILE A 157 -4.30 -14.22 -4.57
N CYS A 158 -4.65 -15.46 -4.26
CA CYS A 158 -4.81 -16.50 -5.27
C CYS A 158 -6.27 -16.94 -5.19
N PRO A 159 -7.19 -16.30 -5.92
CA PRO A 159 -8.61 -16.63 -5.81
C PRO A 159 -8.85 -18.12 -6.04
N PRO A 160 -9.85 -18.74 -5.38
CA PRO A 160 -10.21 -20.12 -5.63
C PRO A 160 -10.47 -20.36 -7.13
N ALA A 161 -9.85 -21.39 -7.70
CA ALA A 161 -9.89 -21.74 -9.12
C ALA A 161 -9.25 -20.73 -10.11
N ALA A 162 -8.61 -19.65 -9.64
CA ALA A 162 -7.78 -18.81 -10.51
C ALA A 162 -6.53 -19.58 -10.96
N ASP A 163 -6.12 -19.32 -12.21
CA ASP A 163 -4.86 -19.76 -12.81
C ASP A 163 -3.72 -18.76 -12.59
N HIS A 164 -3.98 -17.69 -11.84
CA HIS A 164 -3.02 -16.64 -11.55
C HIS A 164 -2.97 -16.29 -10.07
N VAL A 165 -1.88 -15.64 -9.72
CA VAL A 165 -1.66 -14.91 -8.48
C VAL A 165 -1.87 -13.44 -8.77
N GLU A 166 -2.67 -12.80 -7.95
CA GLU A 166 -2.79 -11.36 -7.88
C GLU A 166 -1.90 -10.85 -6.77
N VAL A 167 -1.06 -9.85 -7.03
CA VAL A 167 -0.39 -9.06 -5.99
C VAL A 167 -0.97 -7.66 -6.05
N ALA A 168 -1.83 -7.35 -5.10
CA ALA A 168 -2.55 -6.09 -5.04
C ALA A 168 -1.98 -5.14 -3.99
N CYS A 169 -1.97 -3.87 -4.37
CA CYS A 169 -1.51 -2.73 -3.59
C CYS A 169 -2.71 -1.81 -3.32
N TRP A 170 -3.04 -1.60 -2.06
CA TRP A 170 -4.15 -0.74 -1.64
C TRP A 170 -3.66 0.46 -0.85
N LEU A 171 -4.39 1.58 -0.98
CA LEU A 171 -4.20 2.78 -0.18
C LEU A 171 -5.39 2.96 0.76
N ALA A 172 -5.11 3.07 2.05
CA ALA A 172 -6.15 3.22 3.07
C ALA A 172 -6.70 4.65 3.18
N SER A 173 -6.07 5.65 2.54
CA SER A 173 -6.40 7.06 2.74
C SER A 173 -6.29 7.88 1.46
N ASP A 174 -7.02 8.97 1.37
CA ASP A 174 -6.99 9.91 0.24
C ASP A 174 -5.79 10.89 0.29
N ILE A 175 -4.92 10.81 1.30
CA ILE A 175 -3.74 11.69 1.48
C ILE A 175 -2.78 11.68 0.28
N TRP A 176 -2.81 10.61 -0.52
CA TRP A 176 -1.98 10.42 -1.72
C TRP A 176 -2.52 11.19 -2.93
N PHE A 177 -3.80 11.54 -2.93
CA PHE A 177 -4.50 12.15 -4.06
C PHE A 177 -4.58 13.67 -3.91
N PRO A 178 -4.52 14.43 -5.02
CA PRO A 178 -4.58 15.90 -4.99
C PRO A 178 -5.94 16.44 -4.52
N TRP A 179 -7.01 15.66 -4.62
CA TRP A 179 -8.36 16.06 -4.26
C TRP A 179 -8.98 15.01 -3.36
N THR A 180 -9.45 15.44 -2.20
CA THR A 180 -9.99 14.57 -1.15
C THR A 180 -11.48 14.82 -0.99
N PHE A 181 -12.27 13.76 -0.96
CA PHE A 181 -13.73 13.86 -0.83
C PHE A 181 -14.12 13.56 0.62
N PRO A 182 -14.69 14.53 1.36
CA PRO A 182 -15.08 14.28 2.75
C PRO A 182 -16.17 13.20 2.79
N TYR A 183 -15.93 12.13 3.55
CA TYR A 183 -16.90 11.05 3.72
C TYR A 183 -18.20 11.49 4.44
N GLU A 184 -18.25 12.70 5.00
CA GLU A 184 -19.44 13.23 5.68
C GLU A 184 -20.24 14.22 4.81
N GLY A 185 -21.37 13.76 4.27
CA GLY A 185 -22.55 14.56 3.89
C GLY A 185 -22.77 14.82 2.38
N ASP A 186 -24.02 14.63 1.93
CA ASP A 186 -24.50 15.01 0.60
C ASP A 186 -24.17 16.49 0.30
N GLY A 187 -23.33 16.74 -0.71
CA GLY A 187 -22.97 18.08 -1.18
C GLY A 187 -21.62 18.63 -0.72
N ALA A 188 -20.77 17.81 -0.08
CA ALA A 188 -19.41 18.24 0.27
C ALA A 188 -18.52 18.41 -0.98
N ALA A 189 -17.85 19.56 -1.09
CA ALA A 189 -16.92 19.82 -2.20
C ALA A 189 -15.56 19.17 -1.94
N TYR A 190 -14.89 18.69 -2.99
CA TYR A 190 -13.51 18.20 -2.93
C TYR A 190 -12.57 19.22 -2.28
N ARG A 191 -11.76 18.79 -1.30
CA ARG A 191 -10.74 19.64 -0.66
C ARG A 191 -9.43 19.54 -1.42
N ASP A 192 -8.69 20.66 -1.46
CA ASP A 192 -7.37 20.70 -2.09
C ASP A 192 -6.34 20.04 -1.16
N ASN A 193 -5.78 18.94 -1.63
CA ASN A 193 -4.78 18.15 -0.94
C ASN A 193 -3.46 18.05 -1.72
N ARG A 194 -3.27 18.86 -2.76
CA ARG A 194 -2.11 18.78 -3.68
C ARG A 194 -0.77 18.89 -2.97
N ALA A 195 -0.69 19.63 -1.87
CA ALA A 195 0.53 19.75 -1.08
C ALA A 195 0.95 18.40 -0.45
N LEU A 196 0.01 17.65 0.13
CA LEU A 196 0.30 16.32 0.68
C LEU A 196 0.46 15.29 -0.43
N ALA A 197 -0.38 15.35 -1.47
CA ALA A 197 -0.29 14.44 -2.61
C ALA A 197 1.09 14.49 -3.27
N ARG A 198 1.71 15.67 -3.44
CA ARG A 198 3.05 15.76 -4.02
C ARG A 198 4.15 15.17 -3.15
N LEU A 199 3.97 15.17 -1.84
CA LEU A 199 4.93 14.57 -0.91
C LEU A 199 4.81 13.04 -0.89
N ASN A 200 3.58 12.53 -0.99
CA ASN A 200 3.27 11.11 -0.79
C ASN A 200 3.06 10.36 -2.12
N GLY A 201 2.23 10.88 -3.02
CA GLY A 201 1.83 10.23 -4.27
C GLY A 201 2.95 10.08 -5.31
N GLY A 202 3.91 11.02 -5.38
CA GLY A 202 5.04 10.92 -6.31
C GLY A 202 5.87 9.64 -6.09
N ARG A 203 6.28 9.40 -4.85
CA ARG A 203 7.02 8.17 -4.48
C ARG A 203 6.19 6.90 -4.66
N PHE A 204 4.88 6.98 -4.49
CA PHE A 204 3.99 5.85 -4.74
C PHE A 204 3.91 5.53 -6.24
N ASN A 205 3.86 6.54 -7.11
CA ASN A 205 3.92 6.32 -8.56
C ASN A 205 5.25 5.71 -9.02
N ASP A 206 6.37 6.14 -8.42
CA ASP A 206 7.69 5.54 -8.70
C ASP A 206 7.73 4.05 -8.27
N PHE A 207 7.14 3.74 -7.11
CA PHE A 207 6.93 2.36 -6.66
C PHE A 207 6.08 1.55 -7.64
N LEU A 208 4.91 2.06 -8.04
CA LEU A 208 4.03 1.37 -9.00
C LEU A 208 4.71 1.17 -10.35
N THR A 209 5.55 2.10 -10.79
CA THR A 209 6.33 1.97 -12.03
C THR A 209 7.25 0.75 -11.97
N ASP A 210 7.94 0.57 -10.84
CA ASP A 210 8.81 -0.59 -10.64
C ASP A 210 8.03 -1.89 -10.47
N VAL A 211 6.87 -1.88 -9.81
CA VAL A 211 5.97 -3.03 -9.72
C VAL A 211 5.48 -3.44 -11.10
N ARG A 212 5.03 -2.48 -11.91
CA ARG A 212 4.60 -2.71 -13.30
C ARG A 212 5.74 -3.30 -14.14
N ALA A 213 6.94 -2.76 -14.03
CA ALA A 213 8.12 -3.26 -14.74
C ALA A 213 8.50 -4.68 -14.30
N ALA A 214 8.48 -4.97 -13.00
CA ALA A 214 8.74 -6.30 -12.47
C ALA A 214 7.67 -7.32 -12.91
N CYS A 215 6.40 -6.90 -12.94
CA CYS A 215 5.29 -7.72 -13.41
C CYS A 215 5.48 -8.10 -14.88
N ALA A 216 5.79 -7.12 -15.74
CA ALA A 216 6.07 -7.34 -17.15
C ALA A 216 7.29 -8.26 -17.35
N ALA A 217 8.37 -8.07 -16.57
CA ALA A 217 9.57 -8.91 -16.64
C ALA A 217 9.30 -10.37 -16.22
N ALA A 218 8.34 -10.59 -15.32
CA ALA A 218 7.89 -11.91 -14.94
C ALA A 218 6.93 -12.54 -15.97
N GLY A 219 6.50 -11.81 -17.00
CA GLY A 219 5.51 -12.26 -17.98
C GLY A 219 4.05 -12.09 -17.53
N GLY A 220 3.83 -11.28 -16.49
CA GLY A 220 2.50 -10.95 -15.98
C GLY A 220 1.85 -9.75 -16.66
N ARG A 221 0.70 -9.36 -16.11
CA ARG A 221 -0.08 -8.20 -16.52
C ARG A 221 -0.37 -7.31 -15.33
N PHE A 222 -0.21 -6.00 -15.50
CA PHE A 222 -0.53 -5.01 -14.49
C PHE A 222 -1.89 -4.39 -14.81
N GLU A 223 -2.74 -4.28 -13.80
CA GLU A 223 -4.05 -3.64 -13.84
C GLU A 223 -4.14 -2.65 -12.68
N ALA A 224 -4.74 -1.49 -12.91
CA ALA A 224 -4.97 -0.50 -11.87
C ALA A 224 -6.38 0.06 -12.01
N TYR A 225 -7.02 0.29 -10.86
CA TYR A 225 -8.34 0.90 -10.83
C TYR A 225 -8.22 2.39 -11.20
N VAL A 226 -8.90 2.79 -12.28
CA VAL A 226 -8.95 4.18 -12.72
C VAL A 226 -10.07 4.91 -11.99
N SER A 227 -9.72 5.96 -11.24
CA SER A 227 -10.63 6.82 -10.50
C SER A 227 -10.42 8.30 -10.83
N ALA A 228 -11.21 9.20 -10.25
CA ALA A 228 -11.13 10.65 -10.48
C ALA A 228 -9.79 11.31 -10.06
N GLY A 229 -8.88 10.54 -9.45
CA GLY A 229 -7.55 11.00 -9.04
C GLY A 229 -6.40 10.26 -9.71
N THR A 230 -6.67 9.47 -10.75
CA THR A 230 -5.64 8.70 -11.47
C THR A 230 -5.65 8.99 -12.97
N ASP A 231 -4.49 8.83 -13.61
CA ASP A 231 -4.37 8.89 -15.07
C ASP A 231 -4.90 7.61 -15.75
N ALA A 232 -4.82 7.56 -17.08
CA ALA A 232 -5.29 6.43 -17.88
C ALA A 232 -4.49 5.13 -17.67
N ASP A 233 -3.29 5.22 -17.11
CA ASP A 233 -2.45 4.09 -16.75
C ASP A 233 -2.69 3.65 -15.28
N GLY A 234 -3.55 4.37 -14.56
CA GLY A 234 -3.89 4.13 -13.16
C GLY A 234 -2.84 4.64 -12.17
N PHE A 235 -1.93 5.53 -12.57
CA PHE A 235 -1.06 6.25 -11.63
C PHE A 235 -1.81 7.42 -11.00
N ILE A 236 -1.39 7.85 -9.81
CA ILE A 236 -1.94 9.06 -9.19
C ILE A 236 -1.62 10.26 -10.06
N ASP A 237 -2.64 10.94 -10.58
CA ASP A 237 -2.47 12.16 -11.34
C ASP A 237 -2.32 13.34 -10.36
N LEU A 238 -1.08 13.73 -10.07
CA LEU A 238 -0.77 14.81 -9.12
C LEU A 238 -1.20 16.20 -9.60
N ASP A 239 -1.49 16.34 -10.89
CA ASP A 239 -1.93 17.57 -11.53
C ASP A 239 -3.39 17.48 -12.01
N ALA A 240 -4.12 16.45 -11.56
CA ALA A 240 -5.53 16.27 -11.88
C ALA A 240 -6.34 17.55 -11.64
N GLU A 241 -7.24 17.84 -12.56
CA GLU A 241 -8.22 18.90 -12.37
C GLU A 241 -9.16 18.55 -11.20
N ARG A 242 -9.70 19.57 -10.52
CA ARG A 242 -10.65 19.35 -9.43
C ARG A 242 -11.87 18.61 -9.97
N PRO A 243 -12.24 17.44 -9.42
CA PRO A 243 -13.41 16.73 -9.90
C PRO A 243 -14.68 17.54 -9.65
N ALA A 244 -15.67 17.34 -10.52
CA ALA A 244 -17.01 17.87 -10.28
C ALA A 244 -17.60 17.21 -9.02
N PRO A 245 -18.38 17.96 -8.21
CA PRO A 245 -19.12 17.39 -7.08
C PRO A 245 -20.20 16.40 -7.54
#